data_AF-A0A800C6G3-F1
#
_entry.id   AF-A0A800C6G3-F1
#
_cell.length_a   1.000
_cell.length_b   1.000
_cell.length_c   1.000
_cell.angle_alpha   90.00
_cell.angle_beta   90.00
_cell.angle_gamma   90.00
#
_symmetry.space_group_name_H-M   'P 1'
#
loop_
_entity.id
_entity.type
_entity.pdbx_description
1 polymer ?
#
loop_
_entity_poly.entity_id
_entity_poly.type
_entity_poly.pdbx_seq_one_letter_code
_entity_poly.pdbx_strand_id
1 'polypeptide(L)'
;MDFTSVMFLSIIVFSAAFVLAFWIRTRLTAGKIRAADDEAQKIVEEAQKEFETIKKEAKLHARDQLYQMKVDFENETKEIRSELKGSQKRLEQKEEGIDRKTEQLERRDASISKKEQRLIDREKELHDQGQKYKSLIEEQRTQLERISGLTADEAKELLIKAMENEARYEAAKLIKRIENESREQADRKARKIIATAVQRYSGDYVAEKTVSVVNLPSDEMKGRIIGREGRNIRALEAATGIDLIIDDTPEAVILSGFNPVRREIARHSLERLI
;
A
#
# COMPACT_ATOMS: atom_id res chain seq x y z
N MET A 1 100.68 -109.41 87.50
CA MET A 1 101.87 -108.92 86.78
C MET A 1 102.05 -107.48 87.22
N ASP A 2 103.24 -107.12 87.70
CA ASP A 2 103.47 -106.02 88.66
C ASP A 2 102.47 -104.87 88.53
N PHE A 3 101.69 -104.65 89.60
CA PHE A 3 100.54 -103.72 89.64
C PHE A 3 100.94 -102.30 89.19
N THR A 4 102.20 -101.93 89.40
CA THR A 4 102.85 -100.70 88.96
C THR A 4 103.01 -100.61 87.43
N SER A 5 103.36 -101.69 86.74
CA SER A 5 103.51 -101.73 85.26
C SER A 5 102.17 -101.61 84.55
N VAL A 6 101.12 -102.25 85.07
CA VAL A 6 99.74 -102.12 84.54
C VAL A 6 99.19 -100.71 84.77
N MET A 7 99.48 -100.09 85.93
CA MET A 7 99.15 -98.68 86.19
C MET A 7 99.85 -97.74 85.21
N PHE A 8 101.16 -97.89 84.99
CA PHE A 8 101.90 -97.03 84.05
C PHE A 8 101.39 -97.18 82.60
N LEU A 9 101.12 -98.40 82.15
CA LEU A 9 100.56 -98.64 80.82
C LEU A 9 99.16 -98.00 80.68
N SER A 10 98.32 -98.11 81.70
CA SER A 10 96.98 -97.49 81.69
C SER A 10 97.05 -95.96 81.64
N ILE A 11 98.00 -95.33 82.33
CA ILE A 11 98.22 -93.88 82.30
C ILE A 11 98.72 -93.44 80.92
N ILE A 12 99.63 -94.20 80.30
CA ILE A 12 100.14 -93.91 78.94
C ILE A 12 99.02 -94.02 77.91
N VAL A 13 98.19 -95.08 77.98
CA VAL A 13 97.04 -95.24 77.07
C VAL A 13 96.01 -94.14 77.29
N PHE A 14 95.72 -93.77 78.53
CA PHE A 14 94.74 -92.72 78.84
C PHE A 14 95.23 -91.33 78.43
N SER A 15 96.52 -91.03 78.65
CA SER A 15 97.13 -89.77 78.19
C SER A 15 97.24 -89.70 76.67
N ALA A 16 97.59 -90.80 75.99
CA ALA A 16 97.56 -90.87 74.53
C ALA A 16 96.14 -90.69 73.97
N ALA A 17 95.14 -91.33 74.58
CA ALA A 17 93.73 -91.17 74.21
C ALA A 17 93.22 -89.74 74.48
N PHE A 18 93.64 -89.11 75.58
CA PHE A 18 93.29 -87.73 75.90
C PHE A 18 93.92 -86.74 74.91
N VAL A 19 95.19 -86.92 74.57
CA VAL A 19 95.88 -86.10 73.55
C VAL A 19 95.23 -86.29 72.18
N LEU A 20 94.90 -87.53 71.80
CA LEU A 20 94.23 -87.83 70.54
C LEU A 20 92.81 -87.22 70.49
N ALA A 21 92.04 -87.34 71.57
CA ALA A 21 90.71 -86.75 71.68
C ALA A 21 90.76 -85.21 71.68
N PHE A 22 91.73 -84.61 72.36
CA PHE A 22 91.98 -83.16 72.34
C PHE A 22 92.40 -82.69 70.95
N TRP A 23 93.24 -83.44 70.25
CA TRP A 23 93.66 -83.14 68.88
C TRP A 23 92.52 -83.28 67.86
N ILE A 24 91.69 -84.32 67.97
CA ILE A 24 90.48 -84.49 67.14
C ILE A 24 89.47 -83.39 67.44
N ARG A 25 89.22 -83.07 68.72
CA ARG A 25 88.28 -82.01 69.12
C ARG A 25 88.73 -80.65 68.62
N THR A 26 90.01 -80.30 68.77
CA THR A 26 90.57 -79.02 68.28
C THR A 26 90.51 -78.92 66.76
N ARG A 27 90.75 -80.00 66.01
CA ARG A 27 90.54 -80.03 64.55
C ARG A 27 89.07 -79.89 64.15
N LEU A 28 88.15 -80.57 64.84
CA LEU A 28 86.70 -80.47 64.54
C LEU A 28 86.13 -79.09 64.88
N THR A 29 86.53 -78.49 66.01
CA THR A 29 86.13 -77.11 66.34
C THR A 29 86.76 -76.10 65.39
N ALA A 30 88.04 -76.27 65.01
CA ALA A 30 88.66 -75.43 64.00
C ALA A 30 87.97 -75.58 62.63
N GLY A 31 87.54 -76.79 62.26
CA GLY A 31 86.76 -77.04 61.05
C GLY A 31 85.37 -76.40 61.09
N LYS A 32 84.67 -76.47 62.24
CA LYS A 32 83.37 -75.79 62.43
C LYS A 32 83.49 -74.27 62.41
N ILE A 33 84.54 -73.72 63.01
CA ILE A 33 84.81 -72.27 62.99
C ILE A 33 85.11 -71.83 61.56
N ARG A 34 85.95 -72.56 60.81
CA ARG A 34 86.20 -72.26 59.39
C ARG A 34 84.94 -72.35 58.54
N ALA A 35 84.11 -73.39 58.73
CA ALA A 35 82.86 -73.51 57.99
C ALA A 35 81.88 -72.37 58.29
N ALA A 36 81.79 -71.94 59.55
CA ALA A 36 80.97 -70.79 59.95
C ALA A 36 81.54 -69.46 59.41
N ASP A 37 82.86 -69.31 59.35
CA ASP A 37 83.53 -68.14 58.77
C ASP A 37 83.35 -68.09 57.25
N ASP A 38 83.48 -69.22 56.55
CA ASP A 38 83.21 -69.37 55.12
C ASP A 38 81.73 -69.07 54.79
N GLU A 39 80.80 -69.53 55.65
CA GLU A 39 79.37 -69.26 55.50
C GLU A 39 79.04 -67.78 55.77
N ALA A 40 79.62 -67.18 56.81
CA ALA A 40 79.49 -65.75 57.08
C ALA A 40 80.05 -64.91 55.93
N GLN A 41 81.21 -65.30 55.38
CA GLN A 41 81.82 -64.64 54.23
C GLN A 41 80.93 -64.77 52.98
N LYS A 42 80.33 -65.94 52.73
CA LYS A 42 79.36 -66.12 51.64
C LYS A 42 78.13 -65.24 51.81
N ILE A 43 77.56 -65.17 53.01
CA ILE A 43 76.39 -64.29 53.30
C ILE A 43 76.75 -62.83 53.03
N VAL A 44 77.94 -62.38 53.44
CA VAL A 44 78.40 -61.02 53.18
C VAL A 44 78.61 -60.77 51.68
N GLU A 45 79.23 -61.72 50.96
CA GLU A 45 79.42 -61.62 49.51
C GLU A 45 78.08 -61.61 48.74
N GLU A 46 77.12 -62.45 49.14
CA GLU A 46 75.78 -62.48 48.57
C GLU A 46 75.02 -61.19 48.85
N ALA A 47 75.01 -60.70 50.10
CA ALA A 47 74.40 -59.43 50.46
C ALA A 47 75.03 -58.24 49.71
N GLN A 48 76.35 -58.25 49.47
CA GLN A 48 77.01 -57.23 48.66
C GLN A 48 76.60 -57.30 47.18
N LYS A 49 76.47 -58.50 46.61
CA LYS A 49 75.99 -58.68 45.23
C LYS A 49 74.54 -58.25 45.07
N GLU A 50 73.67 -58.60 46.01
CA GLU A 50 72.27 -58.17 46.03
C GLU A 50 72.17 -56.66 46.18
N PHE A 51 72.93 -56.05 47.10
CA PHE A 51 72.96 -54.59 47.26
C PHE A 51 73.39 -53.87 45.98
N GLU A 52 74.45 -54.33 45.31
CA GLU A 52 74.90 -53.73 44.05
C GLU A 52 73.88 -53.94 42.92
N THR A 53 73.11 -55.03 42.95
CA THR A 53 72.01 -55.27 42.00
C THR A 53 70.85 -54.31 42.26
N ILE A 54 70.36 -54.22 43.50
CA ILE A 54 69.28 -53.31 43.91
C ILE A 54 69.67 -51.86 43.61
N LYS A 55 70.91 -51.47 43.91
CA LYS A 55 71.43 -50.12 43.64
C LYS A 55 71.45 -49.81 42.14
N LYS A 56 71.85 -50.76 41.30
CA LYS A 56 71.82 -50.61 39.84
C LYS A 56 70.39 -50.51 39.32
N GLU A 57 69.49 -51.37 39.78
CA GLU A 57 68.07 -51.34 39.42
C GLU A 57 67.40 -50.04 39.84
N ALA A 58 67.59 -49.59 41.09
CA ALA A 58 67.06 -48.33 41.59
C ALA A 58 67.59 -47.13 40.76
N LYS A 59 68.87 -47.15 40.40
CA LYS A 59 69.46 -46.11 39.54
C LYS A 59 68.91 -46.15 38.12
N LEU A 60 68.65 -47.34 37.58
CA LEU A 60 68.08 -47.52 36.24
C LEU A 60 66.61 -47.07 36.22
N HIS A 61 65.83 -47.47 37.22
CA HIS A 61 64.44 -47.04 37.39
C HIS A 61 64.33 -45.52 37.57
N ALA A 62 65.19 -44.90 38.39
CA ALA A 62 65.22 -43.44 38.54
C ALA A 62 65.57 -42.75 37.21
N ARG A 63 66.49 -43.32 36.41
CA ARG A 63 66.83 -42.80 35.08
C ARG A 63 65.67 -42.94 34.10
N ASP A 64 64.97 -44.07 34.12
CA ASP A 64 63.80 -44.32 33.26
C ASP A 64 62.67 -43.35 33.60
N GLN A 65 62.35 -43.17 34.88
CA GLN A 65 61.35 -42.17 35.32
C GLN A 65 61.72 -40.75 34.92
N LEU A 66 62.99 -40.36 35.07
CA LEU A 66 63.46 -39.04 34.61
C LEU A 66 63.36 -38.90 33.09
N TYR A 67 63.61 -39.98 32.35
CA TYR A 67 63.47 -39.98 30.90
C TYR A 67 62.01 -39.84 30.47
N GLN A 68 61.10 -40.63 31.06
CA GLN A 68 59.67 -40.53 30.80
C GLN A 68 59.13 -39.13 31.12
N MET A 69 59.46 -38.61 32.30
CA MET A 69 59.07 -37.26 32.71
C MET A 69 59.60 -36.18 31.75
N LYS A 70 60.81 -36.37 31.20
CA LYS A 70 61.38 -35.47 30.20
C LYS A 70 60.62 -35.56 28.87
N VAL A 71 60.29 -36.77 28.42
CA VAL A 71 59.53 -36.99 27.17
C VAL A 71 58.12 -36.38 27.28
N ASP A 72 57.42 -36.63 28.38
CA ASP A 72 56.09 -36.07 28.63
C ASP A 72 56.13 -34.55 28.65
N PHE A 73 57.12 -33.97 29.34
CA PHE A 73 57.32 -32.52 29.37
C PHE A 73 57.62 -31.93 27.99
N GLU A 74 58.44 -32.59 27.17
CA GLU A 74 58.74 -32.16 25.80
C GLU A 74 57.49 -32.22 24.90
N ASN A 75 56.67 -33.26 25.06
CA ASN A 75 55.42 -33.42 24.31
C ASN A 75 54.38 -32.35 24.71
N GLU A 76 54.14 -32.16 26.01
CA GLU A 76 53.22 -31.12 26.52
C GLU A 76 53.67 -29.72 26.11
N THR A 77 54.97 -29.43 26.24
CA THR A 77 55.55 -28.15 25.79
C THR A 77 55.34 -27.92 24.29
N LYS A 78 55.47 -28.97 23.48
CA LYS A 78 55.26 -28.89 22.03
C LYS A 78 53.80 -28.65 21.69
N GLU A 79 52.88 -29.30 22.38
CA GLU A 79 51.43 -29.11 22.22
C GLU A 79 51.02 -27.69 22.59
N ILE A 80 51.40 -27.21 23.78
CA ILE A 80 51.14 -25.84 24.24
C ILE A 80 51.70 -24.82 23.26
N ARG A 81 52.94 -25.02 22.76
CA ARG A 81 53.54 -24.12 21.75
C ARG A 81 52.74 -24.09 20.44
N SER A 82 52.24 -25.25 20.01
CA SER A 82 51.42 -25.35 18.80
C SER A 82 50.08 -24.61 18.97
N GLU A 83 49.41 -24.82 20.11
CA GLU A 83 48.16 -24.13 20.44
C GLU A 83 48.33 -22.62 20.55
N LEU A 84 49.38 -22.17 21.25
CA LEU A 84 49.72 -20.74 21.36
C LEU A 84 49.96 -20.12 19.99
N LYS A 85 50.72 -20.79 19.12
CA LYS A 85 50.96 -20.32 17.75
C LYS A 85 49.66 -20.24 16.94
N GLY A 86 48.77 -21.22 17.11
CA GLY A 86 47.45 -21.22 16.48
C GLY A 86 46.53 -20.11 17.00
N SER A 87 46.61 -19.80 18.30
CA SER A 87 45.88 -18.69 18.93
C SER A 87 46.41 -17.34 18.45
N GLN A 88 47.73 -17.17 18.44
CA GLN A 88 48.41 -15.96 17.96
C GLN A 88 48.04 -15.64 16.51
N LYS A 89 48.13 -16.63 15.61
CA LYS A 89 47.73 -16.44 14.20
C LYS A 89 46.25 -16.03 14.05
N ARG A 90 45.37 -16.58 14.89
CA ARG A 90 43.94 -16.20 14.89
C ARG A 90 43.73 -14.78 15.42
N LEU A 91 44.52 -14.35 16.40
CA LEU A 91 44.49 -12.97 16.91
C LEU A 91 45.01 -11.98 15.87
N GLU A 92 46.16 -12.26 15.24
CA GLU A 92 46.72 -11.43 14.16
C GLU A 92 45.72 -11.25 13.00
N GLN A 93 45.05 -12.34 12.58
CA GLN A 93 44.00 -12.25 11.54
C GLN A 93 42.80 -11.41 11.97
N LYS A 94 42.42 -11.45 13.24
CA LYS A 94 41.34 -10.60 13.78
C LYS A 94 41.77 -9.14 13.85
N GLU A 95 43.00 -8.87 14.25
CA GLU A 95 43.59 -7.53 14.32
C GLU A 95 43.64 -6.89 12.92
N GLU A 96 44.20 -7.60 11.93
CA GLU A 96 44.17 -7.15 10.52
C GLU A 96 42.74 -6.91 10.01
N GLY A 97 41.80 -7.77 10.42
CA GLY A 97 40.39 -7.63 10.07
C GLY A 97 39.73 -6.41 10.70
N ILE A 98 40.14 -6.04 11.93
CA ILE A 98 39.68 -4.83 12.62
C ILE A 98 40.29 -3.61 11.95
N ASP A 99 41.59 -3.58 11.69
CA ASP A 99 42.28 -2.45 11.06
C ASP A 99 41.67 -2.09 9.70
N ARG A 100 41.39 -3.10 8.86
CA ARG A 100 40.71 -2.89 7.57
C ARG A 100 39.31 -2.30 7.73
N LYS A 101 38.56 -2.72 8.76
CA LYS A 101 37.24 -2.17 9.05
C LYS A 101 37.33 -0.73 9.55
N THR A 102 38.30 -0.44 10.42
CA THR A 102 38.57 0.91 10.93
C THR A 102 38.91 1.85 9.78
N GLU A 103 39.82 1.47 8.89
CA GLU A 103 40.17 2.28 7.72
C GLU A 103 38.96 2.50 6.79
N GLN A 104 38.12 1.48 6.61
CA GLN A 104 36.89 1.62 5.82
C GLN A 104 35.89 2.59 6.46
N LEU A 105 35.75 2.55 7.79
CA LEU A 105 34.88 3.46 8.53
C LEU A 105 35.40 4.89 8.45
N GLU A 106 36.69 5.12 8.67
CA GLU A 106 37.31 6.45 8.55
C GLU A 106 37.12 7.05 7.15
N ARG A 107 37.28 6.25 6.09
CA ARG A 107 37.01 6.69 4.71
C ARG A 107 35.53 7.05 4.50
N ARG A 108 34.61 6.30 5.09
CA ARG A 108 33.17 6.59 5.02
C ARG A 108 32.83 7.87 5.78
N ASP A 109 33.34 8.05 6.98
CA ASP A 109 33.13 9.24 7.79
C ASP A 109 33.66 10.48 7.08
N ALA A 110 34.89 10.42 6.55
CA ALA A 110 35.44 11.52 5.74
C ALA A 110 34.57 11.84 4.51
N SER A 111 33.99 10.82 3.85
CA SER A 111 33.06 11.04 2.74
C SER A 111 31.73 11.64 3.19
N ILE A 112 31.22 11.26 4.37
CA ILE A 112 29.97 11.78 4.93
C ILE A 112 30.17 13.23 5.33
N SER A 113 31.21 13.57 6.08
CA SER A 113 31.52 14.95 6.46
C SER A 113 31.68 15.87 5.24
N LYS A 114 32.32 15.39 4.16
CA LYS A 114 32.38 16.15 2.89
C LYS A 114 31.01 16.38 2.26
N LYS A 115 30.11 15.40 2.33
CA LYS A 115 28.74 15.54 1.81
C LYS A 115 27.91 16.49 2.67
N GLU A 116 28.02 16.40 3.99
CA GLU A 116 27.35 17.33 4.92
C GLU A 116 27.79 18.76 4.67
N GLN A 117 29.10 19.01 4.54
CA GLN A 117 29.59 20.35 4.25
C GLN A 117 29.02 20.90 2.93
N ARG A 118 29.00 20.07 1.87
CA ARG A 118 28.39 20.46 0.59
C ARG A 118 26.90 20.77 0.70
N LEU A 119 26.17 20.02 1.53
CA LEU A 119 24.74 20.27 1.75
C LEU A 119 24.52 21.59 2.49
N ILE A 120 25.31 21.86 3.53
CA ILE A 120 25.27 23.13 4.26
C ILE A 120 25.56 24.31 3.33
N ASP A 121 26.60 24.19 2.50
CA ASP A 121 26.97 25.25 1.54
C ASP A 121 25.85 25.46 0.51
N ARG A 122 25.24 24.38 0.02
CA ARG A 122 24.12 24.46 -0.93
C ARG A 122 22.86 25.04 -0.31
N GLU A 123 22.57 24.71 0.94
CA GLU A 123 21.43 25.26 1.67
C GLU A 123 21.57 26.78 1.85
N LYS A 124 22.76 27.25 2.21
CA LYS A 124 23.08 28.69 2.26
C LYS A 124 22.88 29.36 0.90
N GLU A 125 23.45 28.78 -0.16
CA GLU A 125 23.31 29.33 -1.51
C GLU A 125 21.83 29.44 -1.94
N LEU A 126 21.04 28.40 -1.68
CA LEU A 126 19.60 28.39 -1.98
C LEU A 126 18.84 29.42 -1.15
N HIS A 127 19.21 29.59 0.13
CA HIS A 127 18.61 30.62 0.98
C HIS A 127 18.88 32.03 0.41
N ASP A 128 20.14 32.33 0.07
CA ASP A 128 20.56 33.62 -0.47
C ASP A 128 19.88 33.90 -1.82
N GLN A 129 19.81 32.90 -2.70
CA GLN A 129 19.06 32.99 -3.95
C GLN A 129 17.58 33.27 -3.70
N GLY A 130 16.96 32.56 -2.75
CA GLY A 130 15.56 32.77 -2.37
C GLY A 130 15.29 34.21 -1.91
N GLN A 131 16.17 34.79 -1.10
CA GLN A 131 16.06 36.19 -0.68
C GLN A 131 16.20 37.15 -1.86
N LYS A 132 17.19 36.92 -2.74
CA LYS A 132 17.40 37.73 -3.94
C LYS A 132 16.22 37.69 -4.91
N TYR A 133 15.60 36.52 -5.10
CA TYR A 133 14.41 36.41 -5.93
C TYR A 133 13.23 37.18 -5.34
N LYS A 134 13.01 37.09 -4.02
CA LYS A 134 11.97 37.88 -3.35
C LYS A 134 12.18 39.38 -3.53
N SER A 135 13.41 39.88 -3.35
CA SER A 135 13.70 41.31 -3.57
C SER A 135 13.47 41.72 -5.03
N LEU A 136 13.86 40.88 -5.99
CA LEU A 136 13.67 41.16 -7.41
C LEU A 136 12.18 41.20 -7.80
N ILE A 137 11.37 40.32 -7.23
CA ILE A 137 9.91 40.30 -7.44
C ILE A 137 9.28 41.59 -6.91
N GLU A 138 9.65 42.02 -5.70
CA GLU A 138 9.15 43.29 -5.13
C GLU A 138 9.60 44.50 -5.95
N GLU A 139 10.84 44.51 -6.43
CA GLU A 139 11.35 45.57 -7.30
C GLU A 139 10.58 45.60 -8.64
N GLN A 140 10.38 44.46 -9.29
CA GLN A 140 9.58 44.36 -10.52
C GLN A 140 8.14 44.82 -10.31
N ARG A 141 7.52 44.43 -9.19
CA ARG A 141 6.18 44.86 -8.83
C ARG A 141 6.12 46.38 -8.70
N THR A 142 7.06 46.98 -7.97
CA THR A 142 7.16 48.44 -7.80
C THR A 142 7.35 49.15 -9.14
N GLN A 143 8.19 48.60 -10.04
CA GLN A 143 8.40 49.15 -11.37
C GLN A 143 7.15 49.04 -12.25
N LEU A 144 6.41 47.93 -12.19
CA LEU A 144 5.14 47.76 -12.91
C LEU A 144 4.07 48.71 -12.41
N GLU A 145 3.95 48.90 -11.09
CA GLU A 145 3.07 49.92 -10.48
C GLU A 145 3.44 51.32 -10.98
N ARG A 146 4.75 51.62 -11.07
CA ARG A 146 5.25 52.91 -11.57
C ARG A 146 4.99 53.13 -13.06
N ILE A 147 5.20 52.11 -13.90
CA ILE A 147 5.05 52.19 -15.36
C ILE A 147 3.57 52.24 -15.77
N SER A 148 2.72 51.45 -15.10
CA SER A 148 1.29 51.43 -15.39
C SER A 148 0.56 52.68 -14.88
N GLY A 149 1.20 53.47 -14.00
CA GLY A 149 0.60 54.64 -13.36
C GLY A 149 -0.61 54.28 -12.47
N LEU A 150 -0.80 52.98 -12.21
CA LEU A 150 -1.88 52.40 -11.45
C LEU A 150 -1.25 51.46 -10.43
N THR A 151 -1.72 51.53 -9.20
CA THR A 151 -1.41 50.53 -8.18
C THR A 151 -2.05 49.18 -8.56
N ALA A 152 -1.51 48.07 -8.04
CA ALA A 152 -2.07 46.74 -8.30
C ALA A 152 -3.56 46.64 -7.91
N ASP A 153 -3.97 47.35 -6.86
CA ASP A 153 -5.36 47.40 -6.41
C ASP A 153 -6.25 48.20 -7.37
N GLU A 154 -5.77 49.32 -7.91
CA GLU A 154 -6.49 50.11 -8.92
C GLU A 154 -6.67 49.34 -10.25
N ALA A 155 -5.63 48.62 -10.69
CA ALA A 155 -5.71 47.76 -11.87
C ALA A 155 -6.74 46.62 -11.68
N LYS A 156 -6.78 46.02 -10.48
CA LYS A 156 -7.76 45.00 -10.12
C LYS A 156 -9.18 45.57 -10.12
N GLU A 157 -9.38 46.77 -9.58
CA GLU A 157 -10.69 47.41 -9.53
C GLU A 157 -11.21 47.76 -10.93
N LEU A 158 -10.34 48.26 -11.82
CA LEU A 158 -10.68 48.53 -13.21
C LEU A 158 -11.09 47.26 -13.97
N LEU A 159 -10.38 46.15 -13.76
CA LEU A 159 -10.71 44.87 -14.37
C LEU A 159 -12.09 44.37 -13.90
N ILE A 160 -12.36 44.45 -12.60
CA ILE A 160 -13.66 44.07 -12.04
C ILE A 160 -14.79 44.91 -12.65
N LYS A 161 -14.62 46.23 -12.73
CA LYS A 161 -15.61 47.13 -13.36
C LYS A 161 -15.84 46.82 -14.84
N ALA A 162 -14.79 46.49 -15.58
CA ALA A 162 -14.91 46.11 -16.99
C ALA A 162 -15.72 44.81 -17.15
N MET A 163 -15.41 43.78 -16.35
CA MET A 163 -16.15 42.51 -16.36
C MET A 163 -17.62 42.70 -15.96
N GLU A 164 -17.91 43.56 -14.98
CA GLU A 164 -19.28 43.85 -14.56
C GLU A 164 -20.09 44.51 -15.69
N ASN A 165 -19.48 45.48 -16.39
CA ASN A 165 -20.13 46.16 -17.52
C ASN A 165 -20.42 45.19 -18.69
N GLU A 166 -19.49 44.30 -18.99
CA GLU A 166 -19.67 43.27 -20.04
C GLU A 166 -20.79 42.29 -19.67
N ALA A 167 -20.83 41.82 -18.42
CA ALA A 167 -21.89 40.96 -17.93
C ALA A 167 -23.27 41.63 -18.00
N ARG A 168 -23.37 42.92 -17.65
CA ARG A 168 -24.62 43.69 -17.77
C ARG A 168 -25.07 43.83 -19.23
N TYR A 169 -24.14 44.05 -20.15
CA TYR A 169 -24.44 44.17 -21.57
C TYR A 169 -25.00 42.86 -22.17
N GLU A 170 -24.35 41.73 -21.90
CA GLU A 170 -24.82 40.43 -22.38
C GLU A 170 -26.16 40.02 -21.74
N ALA A 171 -26.37 40.34 -20.45
CA ALA A 171 -27.64 40.13 -19.79
C ALA A 171 -28.77 40.93 -20.47
N ALA A 172 -28.54 42.21 -20.79
CA ALA A 172 -29.53 43.04 -21.49
C ALA A 172 -29.90 42.48 -22.87
N LYS A 173 -28.90 41.98 -23.62
CA LYS A 173 -29.09 41.35 -24.93
C LYS A 173 -29.91 40.06 -24.83
N LEU A 174 -29.65 39.25 -23.80
CA LEU A 174 -30.42 38.04 -23.53
C LEU A 174 -31.88 38.36 -23.18
N ILE A 175 -32.10 39.31 -22.28
CA ILE A 175 -33.45 39.76 -21.89
C ILE A 175 -34.23 40.21 -23.13
N LYS A 176 -33.60 41.00 -24.02
CA LYS A 176 -34.28 41.47 -25.23
C LYS A 176 -34.65 40.34 -26.18
N ARG A 177 -33.79 39.31 -26.31
CA ARG A 177 -34.07 38.12 -27.10
C ARG A 177 -35.27 37.35 -26.55
N ILE A 178 -35.28 37.08 -25.24
CA ILE A 178 -36.37 36.37 -24.56
C ILE A 178 -37.70 37.13 -24.72
N GLU A 179 -37.67 38.47 -24.59
CA GLU A 179 -38.87 39.30 -24.77
C GLU A 179 -39.45 39.16 -26.20
N ASN A 180 -38.58 39.23 -27.21
CA ASN A 180 -39.00 39.11 -28.61
C ASN A 180 -39.56 37.71 -28.92
N GLU A 181 -38.88 36.65 -28.47
CA GLU A 181 -39.35 35.26 -28.63
C GLU A 181 -40.71 35.06 -27.95
N SER A 182 -40.87 35.59 -26.73
CA SER A 182 -42.13 35.51 -25.98
C SER A 182 -43.28 36.21 -26.71
N ARG A 183 -43.03 37.39 -27.29
CA ARG A 183 -44.03 38.10 -28.10
C ARG A 183 -44.42 37.31 -29.36
N GLU A 184 -43.45 36.73 -30.06
CA GLU A 184 -43.72 35.95 -31.27
C GLU A 184 -44.51 34.66 -30.94
N GLN A 185 -44.14 33.96 -29.87
CA GLN A 185 -44.89 32.79 -29.41
C GLN A 185 -46.31 33.16 -28.96
N ALA A 186 -46.48 34.30 -28.28
CA ALA A 186 -47.78 34.80 -27.89
C ALA A 186 -48.68 35.08 -29.11
N ASP A 187 -48.16 35.74 -30.15
CA ASP A 187 -48.91 36.02 -31.40
C ASP A 187 -49.32 34.71 -32.10
N ARG A 188 -48.39 33.77 -32.26
CA ARG A 188 -48.69 32.45 -32.84
C ARG A 188 -49.78 31.70 -32.05
N LYS A 189 -49.69 31.73 -30.72
CA LYS A 189 -50.67 31.06 -29.84
C LYS A 189 -52.03 31.74 -29.90
N ALA A 190 -52.08 33.08 -29.94
CA ALA A 190 -53.32 33.83 -30.08
C ALA A 190 -54.03 33.51 -31.41
N ARG A 191 -53.30 33.52 -32.54
CA ARG A 191 -53.85 33.12 -33.85
C ARG A 191 -54.40 31.71 -33.84
N LYS A 192 -53.70 30.76 -33.21
CA LYS A 192 -54.15 29.36 -33.08
C LYS A 192 -55.45 29.26 -32.29
N ILE A 193 -55.57 30.00 -31.17
CA ILE A 193 -56.78 30.03 -30.35
C ILE A 193 -57.97 30.56 -31.17
N ILE A 194 -57.78 31.70 -31.86
CA ILE A 194 -58.83 32.30 -32.70
C ILE A 194 -59.27 31.35 -33.82
N ALA A 195 -58.31 30.76 -34.55
CA ALA A 195 -58.62 29.80 -35.61
C ALA A 195 -59.42 28.60 -35.08
N THR A 196 -59.04 28.08 -33.91
CA THR A 196 -59.76 26.97 -33.25
C THR A 196 -61.18 27.37 -32.85
N ALA A 197 -61.37 28.60 -32.35
CA ALA A 197 -62.69 29.11 -32.01
C ALA A 197 -63.57 29.25 -33.26
N VAL A 198 -63.06 29.84 -34.34
CA VAL A 198 -63.79 29.96 -35.61
C VAL A 198 -64.18 28.58 -36.16
N GLN A 199 -63.26 27.62 -36.15
CA GLN A 199 -63.52 26.25 -36.62
C GLN A 199 -64.65 25.58 -35.81
N ARG A 200 -64.72 25.81 -34.48
CA ARG A 200 -65.74 25.22 -33.61
C ARG A 200 -67.13 25.84 -33.78
N TYR A 201 -67.23 27.16 -33.92
CA TYR A 201 -68.51 27.87 -33.89
C TYR A 201 -69.10 28.22 -35.26
N SER A 202 -68.32 28.13 -36.34
CA SER A 202 -68.76 28.55 -37.68
C SER A 202 -69.95 27.75 -38.21
N GLY A 203 -70.01 26.43 -37.97
CA GLY A 203 -71.12 25.60 -38.44
C GLY A 203 -72.47 26.01 -37.86
N ASP A 204 -72.56 26.02 -36.53
CA ASP A 204 -73.80 26.35 -35.80
C ASP A 204 -74.26 27.79 -36.06
N TYR A 205 -73.31 28.75 -36.07
CA TYR A 205 -73.63 30.16 -36.32
C TYR A 205 -74.16 30.41 -37.74
N VAL A 206 -73.58 29.74 -38.75
CA VAL A 206 -74.03 29.87 -40.14
C VAL A 206 -75.40 29.22 -40.34
N ALA A 207 -75.66 28.06 -39.74
CA ALA A 207 -76.96 27.39 -39.85
C ALA A 207 -78.10 28.26 -39.29
N GLU A 208 -77.92 28.84 -38.09
CA GLU A 208 -78.90 29.74 -37.47
C GLU A 208 -79.16 31.01 -38.32
N LYS A 209 -78.10 31.56 -38.93
CA LYS A 209 -78.20 32.79 -39.72
C LYS A 209 -78.66 32.61 -41.17
N THR A 210 -78.61 31.39 -41.74
CA THR A 210 -78.95 31.16 -43.16
C THR A 210 -80.27 30.42 -43.40
N VAL A 211 -80.75 29.60 -42.44
CA VAL A 211 -82.00 28.85 -42.58
C VAL A 211 -83.08 29.29 -41.57
N SER A 212 -84.32 29.49 -42.03
CA SER A 212 -85.49 29.83 -41.21
C SER A 212 -86.66 28.93 -41.58
N VAL A 213 -87.28 28.23 -40.63
CA VAL A 213 -88.46 27.38 -40.90
C VAL A 213 -89.74 28.18 -40.63
N VAL A 214 -90.75 28.01 -41.48
CA VAL A 214 -92.11 28.55 -41.31
C VAL A 214 -93.11 27.40 -41.33
N ASN A 215 -93.95 27.33 -40.30
CA ASN A 215 -94.99 26.31 -40.18
C ASN A 215 -96.28 26.81 -40.86
N LEU A 216 -96.95 25.92 -41.58
CA LEU A 216 -98.20 26.16 -42.29
C LEU A 216 -99.35 25.44 -41.58
N PRO A 217 -100.57 26.00 -41.60
CA PRO A 217 -101.72 25.41 -40.89
C PRO A 217 -102.30 24.18 -41.58
N SER A 218 -101.98 23.93 -42.86
CA SER A 218 -102.39 22.74 -43.60
C SER A 218 -101.55 22.55 -44.86
N ASP A 219 -101.49 21.32 -45.36
CA ASP A 219 -100.85 21.02 -46.67
C ASP A 219 -101.62 21.63 -47.85
N GLU A 220 -102.92 21.89 -47.70
CA GLU A 220 -103.68 22.67 -48.68
C GLU A 220 -103.09 24.09 -48.80
N MET A 221 -102.68 24.69 -47.69
CA MET A 221 -102.01 26.00 -47.69
C MET A 221 -100.64 25.94 -48.35
N LYS A 222 -99.89 24.84 -48.17
CA LYS A 222 -98.63 24.58 -48.88
C LYS A 222 -98.84 24.56 -50.40
N GLY A 223 -99.88 23.87 -50.87
CA GLY A 223 -100.28 23.86 -52.28
C GLY A 223 -100.63 25.25 -52.85
N ARG A 224 -101.31 26.09 -52.06
CA ARG A 224 -101.65 27.47 -52.44
C ARG A 224 -100.44 28.39 -52.52
N ILE A 225 -99.47 28.23 -51.61
CA ILE A 225 -98.21 28.99 -51.59
C ILE A 225 -97.34 28.62 -52.80
N ILE A 226 -97.34 27.36 -53.23
CA ILE A 226 -96.66 26.93 -54.48
C ILE A 226 -97.36 27.56 -55.69
N GLY A 227 -98.69 27.43 -55.75
CA GLY A 227 -99.51 27.85 -56.90
C GLY A 227 -99.35 26.94 -58.11
N ARG A 228 -100.26 27.06 -59.09
CA ARG A 228 -100.18 26.27 -60.35
C ARG A 228 -98.83 26.51 -61.03
N GLU A 229 -98.09 25.44 -61.30
CA GLU A 229 -96.74 25.42 -61.88
C GLU A 229 -95.66 26.19 -61.07
N GLY A 230 -95.86 26.36 -59.77
CA GLY A 230 -94.89 27.06 -58.91
C GLY A 230 -94.86 28.58 -59.14
N ARG A 231 -95.89 29.16 -59.78
CA ARG A 231 -95.92 30.60 -60.06
C ARG A 231 -95.87 31.47 -58.80
N ASN A 232 -96.55 31.05 -57.73
CA ASN A 232 -96.63 31.86 -56.51
C ASN A 232 -95.31 31.82 -55.74
N ILE A 233 -94.70 30.63 -55.61
CA ILE A 233 -93.39 30.50 -54.96
C ILE A 233 -92.32 31.29 -55.71
N ARG A 234 -92.21 31.18 -57.04
CA ARG A 234 -91.24 31.96 -57.82
C ARG A 234 -91.45 33.46 -57.73
N ALA A 235 -92.71 33.91 -57.66
CA ALA A 235 -93.02 35.33 -57.47
C ALA A 235 -92.56 35.82 -56.09
N LEU A 236 -92.75 35.02 -55.04
CA LEU A 236 -92.30 35.34 -53.69
C LEU A 236 -90.77 35.31 -53.58
N GLU A 237 -90.11 34.31 -54.18
CA GLU A 237 -88.66 34.20 -54.27
C GLU A 237 -88.05 35.40 -55.02
N ALA A 238 -88.63 35.77 -56.17
CA ALA A 238 -88.17 36.93 -56.93
C ALA A 238 -88.39 38.26 -56.19
N ALA A 239 -89.50 38.40 -55.45
CA ALA A 239 -89.81 39.62 -54.70
C ALA A 239 -88.93 39.78 -53.46
N THR A 240 -88.68 38.69 -52.73
CA THR A 240 -87.92 38.72 -51.47
C THR A 240 -86.42 38.52 -51.69
N GLY A 241 -86.03 37.82 -52.76
CA GLY A 241 -84.66 37.38 -53.01
C GLY A 241 -84.19 36.29 -52.04
N ILE A 242 -85.12 35.45 -51.58
CA ILE A 242 -84.89 34.33 -50.66
C ILE A 242 -85.44 33.07 -51.30
N ASP A 243 -84.68 31.98 -51.22
CA ASP A 243 -85.08 30.70 -51.80
C ASP A 243 -86.03 29.99 -50.84
N LEU A 244 -87.15 29.49 -51.36
CA LEU A 244 -88.12 28.73 -50.60
C LEU A 244 -87.94 27.25 -50.93
N ILE A 245 -87.38 26.50 -49.99
CA ILE A 245 -87.19 25.07 -50.13
C ILE A 245 -88.45 24.37 -49.60
N ILE A 246 -89.11 23.66 -50.52
CA ILE A 246 -90.27 22.83 -50.22
C ILE A 246 -89.82 21.38 -50.33
N ASP A 247 -89.85 20.68 -49.21
CA ASP A 247 -89.45 19.28 -49.09
C ASP A 247 -90.62 18.42 -48.60
N ASP A 248 -90.39 17.12 -48.39
CA ASP A 248 -91.37 16.13 -47.92
C ASP A 248 -91.86 16.36 -46.47
N THR A 249 -91.33 17.37 -45.76
CA THR A 249 -91.82 17.76 -44.43
C THR A 249 -93.26 18.29 -44.53
N PRO A 250 -94.25 17.63 -43.89
CA PRO A 250 -95.63 18.11 -43.89
C PRO A 250 -95.74 19.45 -43.16
N GLU A 251 -96.66 20.31 -43.59
CA GLU A 251 -97.01 21.55 -42.87
C GLU A 251 -95.83 22.53 -42.64
N ALA A 252 -94.73 22.46 -43.41
CA ALA A 252 -93.61 23.39 -43.26
C ALA A 252 -92.94 23.78 -44.60
N VAL A 253 -92.40 25.00 -44.63
CA VAL A 253 -91.56 25.52 -45.71
C VAL A 253 -90.28 26.10 -45.12
N ILE A 254 -89.15 25.82 -45.77
CA ILE A 254 -87.83 26.26 -45.33
C ILE A 254 -87.40 27.46 -46.16
N LEU A 255 -87.09 28.57 -45.50
CA LEU A 255 -86.51 29.76 -46.10
C LEU A 255 -84.98 29.68 -46.01
N SER A 256 -84.32 29.67 -47.16
CA SER A 256 -82.87 29.64 -47.27
C SER A 256 -82.36 30.95 -47.87
N GLY A 257 -81.44 31.62 -47.19
CA GLY A 257 -80.81 32.81 -47.74
C GLY A 257 -79.79 33.46 -46.82
N PHE A 258 -78.77 34.07 -47.41
CA PHE A 258 -77.66 34.70 -46.69
C PHE A 258 -78.02 36.06 -46.05
N ASN A 259 -79.10 36.71 -46.50
CA ASN A 259 -79.50 38.02 -45.99
C ASN A 259 -80.58 37.85 -44.91
N PRO A 260 -80.26 38.06 -43.62
CA PRO A 260 -81.20 37.81 -42.53
C PRO A 260 -82.41 38.75 -42.59
N VAL A 261 -82.25 39.98 -43.09
CA VAL A 261 -83.35 40.96 -43.21
C VAL A 261 -84.34 40.50 -44.26
N ARG A 262 -83.86 40.11 -45.45
CA ARG A 262 -84.72 39.61 -46.52
C ARG A 262 -85.42 38.31 -46.13
N ARG A 263 -84.73 37.44 -45.39
CA ARG A 263 -85.28 36.18 -44.87
C ARG A 263 -86.41 36.41 -43.86
N GLU A 264 -86.26 37.37 -42.95
CA GLU A 264 -87.37 37.75 -42.06
C GLU A 264 -88.51 38.46 -42.80
N ILE A 265 -88.22 39.27 -43.81
CA ILE A 265 -89.26 39.82 -44.68
C ILE A 265 -90.02 38.69 -45.40
N ALA A 266 -89.33 37.68 -45.91
CA ALA A 266 -89.95 36.51 -46.53
C ALA A 266 -90.78 35.69 -45.53
N ARG A 267 -90.27 35.46 -44.32
CA ARG A 267 -91.01 34.82 -43.22
C ARG A 267 -92.28 35.58 -42.90
N HIS A 268 -92.19 36.87 -42.62
CA HIS A 268 -93.37 37.69 -42.30
C HIS A 268 -94.35 37.80 -43.47
N SER A 269 -93.84 37.81 -44.70
CA SER A 269 -94.70 37.80 -45.89
C SER A 269 -95.47 36.48 -45.99
N LEU A 270 -94.84 35.34 -45.75
CA LEU A 270 -95.51 34.05 -45.66
C LEU A 270 -96.51 34.00 -44.52
N GLU A 271 -96.13 34.40 -43.31
CA GLU A 271 -97.01 34.42 -42.13
C GLU A 271 -98.28 35.27 -42.34
N ARG A 272 -98.19 36.36 -43.11
CA ARG A 272 -99.34 37.20 -43.47
C ARG A 272 -100.21 36.64 -44.58
N LEU A 273 -99.65 35.76 -45.41
CA LEU A 273 -100.37 35.10 -46.51
C LEU A 273 -101.15 33.87 -46.02
N ILE A 274 -100.73 33.28 -44.89
CA ILE A 274 -101.37 32.18 -44.17
C ILE A 274 -102.76 32.58 -43.66
#